data_AF-A0A1F7LSD5-F1
#
_entry.id   AF-A0A1F7LSD5-F1
#
_cell.length_a   1.000
_cell.length_b   1.000
_cell.length_c   1.000
_cell.angle_alpha   90.00
_cell.angle_beta   90.00
_cell.angle_gamma   90.00
#
_symmetry.space_group_name_H-M   'P 1'
#
loop_
_entity.id
_entity.type
_entity.pdbx_description
1 polymer ?
#
loop_
_entity_poly.entity_id
_entity_poly.type
_entity_poly.pdbx_seq_one_letter_code
_entity_poly.pdbx_strand_id
1 'polypeptide(L)'
;MLLAAPGAARAQVFLGSRPSPDLTIGPLFVRASVTPALDVVTVDVLWSLVVPPTASGAALEQDLYLLWPGEVNGDAAAGPPDPALARYVRERGLTPVREGRLHLYARGLYGTGGTRPTEPIAGGAPFVTFVQEGGPLGVNPRVTYVRIPWHPWMINRTWLMGLRMELGGLVRPVPATWIERLFWGRRHTLALSYNEVRGRGIFPMYFEHRDRLLRLADEPSQLLATFSRAEQLRIHDVFPRTASRRSAEGRAATEIVSLFLDRSEGLVPQVLTVQFGYYTRLQAWAPVLITALVFVLGNMAGPLLVTLARHFGPRLKDRFQFGPEAAAPRERQAGTIVSRDALERLAPGQTTYEEVLRLCGADAEEHEQFGRPEHRRLVYRGRRVAPQRRRRFGWVATVDRWEVEHHEVEITLEHDVVRDVQARVRRARLTQPGAG
;
A
#
# COMPACT_ATOMS: atom_id res chain seq x y z
N MET A 1 6.50 1.93 -20.66
CA MET A 1 5.74 3.18 -20.82
C MET A 1 5.01 3.48 -19.53
N LEU A 2 5.47 4.49 -18.78
CA LEU A 2 4.81 4.94 -17.53
C LEU A 2 3.96 6.17 -17.86
N LEU A 3 2.65 6.00 -17.81
CA LEU A 3 1.68 7.08 -17.74
C LEU A 3 1.87 7.80 -16.39
N ALA A 4 2.68 8.85 -16.38
CA ALA A 4 2.76 9.77 -15.25
C ALA A 4 1.49 10.64 -15.24
N ALA A 5 0.56 10.32 -14.34
CA ALA A 5 -0.59 11.18 -14.07
C ALA A 5 -0.11 12.57 -13.58
N PRO A 6 -0.79 13.66 -13.97
CA PRO A 6 -0.29 15.02 -13.83
C PRO A 6 -0.48 15.53 -12.40
N GLY A 7 0.60 16.00 -11.79
CA GLY A 7 0.51 16.68 -10.51
C GLY A 7 1.88 16.91 -9.87
N ALA A 8 2.86 17.42 -10.61
CA ALA A 8 3.99 18.04 -9.94
C ALA A 8 3.55 19.45 -9.48
N ALA A 9 4.00 19.90 -8.31
CA ALA A 9 3.93 21.31 -7.97
C ALA A 9 4.80 22.04 -9.00
N ARG A 10 4.16 22.69 -9.96
CA ARG A 10 4.80 23.35 -11.09
C ARG A 10 4.33 24.79 -11.13
N ALA A 11 5.27 25.74 -11.16
CA ALA A 11 5.17 27.17 -11.48
C ALA A 11 5.80 28.11 -10.44
N GLN A 12 6.82 28.89 -10.78
CA GLN A 12 7.16 30.08 -10.00
C GLN A 12 7.28 31.22 -10.98
N VAL A 13 6.53 32.29 -10.72
CA VAL A 13 6.50 33.47 -11.58
C VAL A 13 6.48 34.71 -10.71
N PHE A 14 7.32 35.67 -11.06
CA PHE A 14 7.33 36.98 -10.43
C PHE A 14 6.61 38.00 -11.31
N LEU A 15 5.79 38.82 -10.66
CA LEU A 15 4.99 39.86 -11.27
C LEU A 15 5.30 41.20 -10.60
N GLY A 16 5.32 42.28 -11.35
CA GLY A 16 5.35 43.64 -10.82
C GLY A 16 3.95 44.08 -10.42
N SER A 17 3.85 45.14 -9.63
CA SER A 17 2.57 45.83 -9.43
C SER A 17 2.17 46.65 -10.68
N ARG A 18 3.15 47.11 -11.47
CA ARG A 18 2.96 47.90 -12.69
C ARG A 18 3.07 47.06 -13.97
N PRO A 19 2.36 47.44 -15.05
CA PRO A 19 2.54 46.84 -16.37
C PRO A 19 3.94 47.11 -16.92
N SER A 20 4.46 46.17 -17.71
CA SER A 20 5.75 46.21 -18.38
C SER A 20 6.88 46.70 -17.46
N PRO A 21 7.19 45.97 -16.38
CA PRO A 21 8.24 46.39 -15.47
C PRO A 21 9.58 46.36 -16.23
N ASP A 22 10.29 47.50 -16.21
CA ASP A 22 11.67 47.58 -16.72
C ASP A 22 12.68 46.81 -15.86
N LEU A 23 12.22 46.08 -14.84
CA LEU A 23 13.04 45.30 -13.92
C LEU A 23 13.16 43.85 -14.41
N THR A 24 14.35 43.30 -14.25
CA THR A 24 14.59 41.86 -14.42
C THR A 24 15.07 41.24 -13.12
N ILE A 25 14.88 39.93 -12.96
CA ILE A 25 15.25 39.19 -11.76
C ILE A 25 16.55 38.45 -12.01
N GLY A 26 17.54 38.74 -11.18
CA GLY A 26 18.84 38.08 -11.23
C GLY A 26 19.77 38.59 -10.12
N PRO A 27 20.56 37.70 -9.50
CA PRO A 27 20.54 36.25 -9.69
C PRO A 27 19.33 35.65 -8.94
N LEU A 28 18.77 34.53 -9.40
CA LEU A 28 17.65 33.84 -8.75
C LEU A 28 18.05 32.43 -8.28
N PHE A 29 17.88 32.12 -7.01
CA PHE A 29 18.10 30.79 -6.47
C PHE A 29 16.84 30.27 -5.78
N VAL A 30 16.31 29.15 -6.25
CA VAL A 30 15.19 28.46 -5.60
C VAL A 30 15.75 27.20 -4.94
N ARG A 31 15.84 27.20 -3.61
CA ARG A 31 16.49 26.13 -2.86
C ARG A 31 15.51 25.38 -1.96
N ALA A 32 15.24 24.12 -2.27
CA ALA A 32 14.58 23.19 -1.35
C ALA A 32 15.60 22.52 -0.42
N SER A 33 15.30 22.52 0.89
CA SER A 33 16.08 21.83 1.91
C SER A 33 15.30 20.61 2.39
N VAL A 34 15.76 19.43 1.99
CA VAL A 34 15.10 18.14 2.26
C VAL A 34 15.76 17.45 3.45
N THR A 35 14.93 17.02 4.39
CA THR A 35 15.33 16.25 5.56
C THR A 35 14.67 14.86 5.56
N PRO A 36 15.21 13.89 6.31
CA PRO A 36 14.61 12.57 6.42
C PRO A 36 13.19 12.53 7.01
N ALA A 37 12.71 13.62 7.62
CA ALA A 37 11.34 13.71 8.10
C ALA A 37 10.33 13.77 6.93
N LEU A 38 10.71 14.40 5.82
CA LEU A 38 9.94 14.50 4.55
C LEU A 38 8.57 15.18 4.62
N ASP A 39 8.00 15.40 5.80
CA ASP A 39 6.66 15.99 5.98
C ASP A 39 6.59 17.45 5.54
N VAL A 40 7.59 18.25 5.91
CA VAL A 40 7.68 19.68 5.57
C VAL A 40 9.04 19.95 4.96
N VAL A 41 9.04 20.57 3.78
CA VAL A 41 10.24 21.01 3.09
C VAL A 41 10.34 22.52 3.16
N THR A 42 11.47 23.02 3.65
CA THR A 42 11.78 24.45 3.63
C THR A 42 12.29 24.82 2.24
N VAL A 43 11.65 25.79 1.60
CA VAL A 43 12.14 26.41 0.37
C VAL A 43 12.55 27.85 0.65
N ASP A 44 13.79 28.19 0.31
CA ASP A 44 14.25 29.58 0.23
C ASP A 44 14.26 30.00 -1.24
N VAL A 45 13.52 31.06 -1.58
CA VAL A 45 13.65 31.76 -2.86
C VAL A 45 14.53 32.98 -2.60
N LEU A 46 15.70 33.04 -3.23
CA LEU A 46 16.67 34.12 -3.07
C LEU A 46 16.79 34.87 -4.38
N TRP A 47 16.70 36.20 -4.37
CA TRP A 47 16.80 37.00 -5.59
C TRP A 47 17.37 38.39 -5.39
N SER A 48 17.80 39.00 -6.48
CA SER A 48 18.00 40.45 -6.60
C SER A 48 17.30 40.97 -7.87
N LEU A 49 17.21 42.28 -8.00
CA LEU A 49 16.64 42.96 -9.15
C LEU A 49 17.74 43.66 -9.93
N VAL A 50 17.73 43.46 -11.24
CA VAL A 50 18.61 44.14 -12.17
C VAL A 50 17.86 45.31 -12.78
N VAL A 51 18.34 46.51 -12.47
CA VAL A 51 17.89 47.78 -13.04
C VAL A 51 18.62 48.03 -14.36
N PRO A 52 17.91 48.32 -15.47
CA PRO A 52 18.54 48.69 -16.72
C PRO A 52 19.37 49.97 -16.57
N PRO A 53 20.46 50.12 -17.35
CA PRO A 53 21.29 51.33 -17.30
C PRO A 53 20.54 52.60 -17.70
N THR A 54 19.40 52.46 -18.39
CA THR A 54 18.56 53.57 -18.87
C THR A 54 17.54 54.07 -17.84
N ALA A 55 17.44 53.44 -16.67
CA ALA A 55 16.40 53.73 -15.67
C ALA A 55 17.01 54.04 -14.29
N SER A 56 16.37 54.94 -13.55
CA SER A 56 16.72 55.23 -12.16
C SER A 56 15.98 54.28 -11.22
N GLY A 57 16.69 53.73 -10.22
CA GLY A 57 16.11 52.81 -9.23
C GLY A 57 14.91 53.38 -8.48
N ALA A 58 14.91 54.69 -8.20
CA ALA A 58 13.79 55.38 -7.54
C ALA A 58 12.53 55.48 -8.41
N ALA A 59 12.67 55.46 -9.74
CA ALA A 59 11.51 55.43 -10.64
C ALA A 59 10.89 54.02 -10.74
N LEU A 60 11.61 53.00 -10.27
CA LEU A 60 11.27 51.59 -10.40
C LEU A 60 10.72 50.98 -9.10
N GLU A 61 10.56 51.77 -8.04
CA GLU A 61 9.97 51.28 -6.78
C GLU A 61 8.57 50.70 -7.02
N GLN A 62 8.39 49.46 -6.60
CA GLN A 62 7.10 48.78 -6.67
C GLN A 62 7.10 47.50 -5.85
N ASP A 63 5.94 47.14 -5.29
CA ASP A 63 5.73 45.80 -4.77
C ASP A 63 5.88 44.77 -5.89
N LEU A 64 6.45 43.62 -5.52
CA LEU A 64 6.49 42.44 -6.38
C LEU A 64 5.47 41.42 -5.88
N TYR A 65 5.10 40.50 -6.75
CA TYR A 65 4.24 39.39 -6.41
C TYR A 65 4.87 38.10 -6.88
N LEU A 66 4.83 37.07 -6.04
CA LEU A 66 5.22 35.72 -6.39
C LEU A 66 3.98 34.85 -6.48
N LEU A 67 3.77 34.25 -7.65
CA LEU A 67 2.76 33.22 -7.85
C LEU A 67 3.42 31.86 -7.66
N TRP A 68 3.02 31.17 -6.59
CA TRP A 68 3.61 29.92 -6.13
C TRP A 68 2.62 28.75 -6.27
N PRO A 69 3.06 27.54 -6.67
CA PRO A 69 2.20 26.40 -6.88
C PRO A 69 2.04 25.62 -5.58
N GLY A 70 0.80 25.42 -5.17
CA GLY A 70 0.49 24.75 -3.92
C GLY A 70 0.38 25.70 -2.74
N GLU A 71 0.14 25.08 -1.61
CA GLU A 71 -0.11 25.73 -0.34
C GLU A 71 1.20 25.90 0.44
N VAL A 72 1.33 27.04 1.10
CA VAL A 72 2.45 27.34 1.99
C VAL A 72 1.96 27.42 3.43
N ASN A 73 2.83 27.11 4.37
CA ASN A 73 2.59 27.39 5.77
C ASN A 73 3.09 28.80 6.08
N GLY A 74 2.24 29.59 6.77
CA GLY A 74 2.62 30.91 7.23
C GLY A 74 3.47 30.86 8.49
N ASP A 75 4.25 31.92 8.69
CA ASP A 75 4.98 32.18 9.92
C ASP A 75 4.12 33.06 10.84
N ALA A 76 3.61 32.48 11.92
CA ALA A 76 2.79 33.20 12.89
C ALA A 76 3.56 34.37 13.55
N ALA A 77 4.89 34.30 13.62
CA ALA A 77 5.72 35.37 14.17
C ALA A 77 5.85 36.57 13.23
N ALA A 78 5.55 36.42 11.93
CA ALA A 78 5.65 37.49 10.94
C ALA A 78 4.47 38.48 10.97
N GLY A 79 3.41 38.19 11.75
CA GLY A 79 2.26 39.07 11.97
C GLY A 79 0.96 38.61 11.30
N PRO A 80 -0.14 39.40 11.44
CA PRO A 80 -1.46 39.03 10.94
C PRO A 80 -1.51 39.03 9.40
N PRO A 81 -2.39 38.23 8.77
CA PRO A 81 -2.58 38.25 7.33
C PRO A 81 -3.03 39.63 6.80
N ASP A 82 -2.83 39.85 5.51
CA ASP A 82 -3.32 41.05 4.82
C ASP A 82 -4.71 40.80 4.21
N PRO A 83 -5.78 41.39 4.76
CA PRO A 83 -7.14 41.15 4.26
C PRO A 83 -7.37 41.67 2.84
N ALA A 84 -6.51 42.58 2.34
CA ALA A 84 -6.60 43.08 0.96
C ALA A 84 -6.31 41.96 -0.06
N LEU A 85 -5.39 41.04 0.24
CA LEU A 85 -5.08 39.92 -0.66
C LEU A 85 -6.25 38.94 -0.76
N ALA A 86 -6.89 38.63 0.37
CA ALA A 86 -8.06 37.77 0.38
C ALA A 86 -9.25 38.39 -0.36
N ARG A 87 -9.47 39.70 -0.19
CA ARG A 87 -10.47 40.44 -0.95
C ARG A 87 -10.18 40.41 -2.45
N TYR A 88 -8.94 40.69 -2.84
CA TYR A 88 -8.47 40.68 -4.23
C TYR A 88 -8.74 39.36 -4.95
N VAL A 89 -8.52 38.24 -4.26
CA VAL A 89 -8.79 36.88 -4.76
C VAL A 89 -10.31 36.63 -4.86
N ARG A 90 -11.09 37.00 -3.85
CA ARG A 90 -12.56 36.84 -3.86
C ARG A 90 -13.23 37.60 -4.99
N GLU A 91 -12.79 38.83 -5.26
CA GLU A 91 -13.30 39.67 -6.36
C GLU A 91 -13.10 39.04 -7.74
N ARG A 92 -12.14 38.12 -7.87
CA ARG A 92 -11.86 37.35 -9.10
C ARG A 92 -12.58 36.01 -9.18
N GLY A 93 -13.52 35.75 -8.26
CA GLY A 93 -14.27 34.49 -8.21
C GLY A 93 -13.43 33.30 -7.73
N LEU A 94 -12.34 33.57 -6.99
CA LEU A 94 -11.49 32.54 -6.38
C LEU A 94 -11.80 32.44 -4.88
N THR A 95 -11.71 31.23 -4.33
CA THR A 95 -12.00 30.96 -2.91
C THR A 95 -10.69 30.95 -2.12
N PRO A 96 -10.44 31.90 -1.21
CA PRO A 96 -9.27 31.85 -0.33
C PRO A 96 -9.42 30.72 0.68
N VAL A 97 -8.34 29.97 0.90
CA VAL A 97 -8.30 28.79 1.78
C VAL A 97 -7.31 28.97 2.92
N ARG A 98 -6.25 29.75 2.71
CA ARG A 98 -5.26 30.07 3.75
C ARG A 98 -4.73 31.47 3.55
N GLU A 99 -4.45 32.15 4.65
CA GLU A 99 -3.89 33.50 4.66
C GLU A 99 -2.79 33.55 5.72
N GLY A 100 -1.77 34.39 5.52
CA GLY A 100 -0.71 34.58 6.52
C GLY A 100 0.41 35.47 6.02
N ARG A 101 1.55 35.39 6.68
CA ARG A 101 2.80 36.04 6.26
C ARG A 101 3.93 35.03 6.19
N LEU A 102 4.84 35.24 5.26
CA LEU A 102 6.06 34.48 5.08
C LEU A 102 7.26 35.26 5.61
N HIS A 103 8.27 34.55 6.07
CA HIS A 103 9.51 35.16 6.53
C HIS A 103 10.28 35.75 5.33
N LEU A 104 10.34 37.08 5.29
CA LEU A 104 11.11 37.85 4.32
C LEU A 104 12.39 38.36 4.99
N TYR A 105 13.52 38.20 4.33
CA TYR A 105 14.82 38.60 4.85
C TYR A 105 15.73 39.07 3.71
N ALA A 106 16.87 39.65 4.07
CA ALA A 106 17.96 39.93 3.13
C ALA A 106 19.24 39.27 3.61
N ARG A 107 20.08 38.88 2.66
CA ARG A 107 21.35 38.21 2.89
C ARG A 107 22.46 38.94 2.15
N GLY A 108 23.47 39.39 2.88
CA GLY A 108 24.67 39.98 2.27
C GLY A 108 25.46 38.93 1.50
N LEU A 109 25.88 39.26 0.28
CA LEU A 109 26.77 38.42 -0.52
C LEU A 109 28.22 38.48 0.00
N TYR A 110 28.60 39.64 0.49
CA TYR A 110 29.91 39.91 1.07
C TYR A 110 29.80 39.97 2.60
N GLY A 111 30.76 39.36 3.28
CA GLY A 111 30.85 39.39 4.74
C GLY A 111 32.29 39.15 5.17
N THR A 112 32.75 39.93 6.14
CA THR A 112 34.07 39.78 6.78
C THR A 112 33.98 38.64 7.79
N GLY A 113 34.89 37.67 7.75
CA GLY A 113 34.95 36.58 8.75
C GLY A 113 34.04 35.36 8.48
N GLY A 114 33.60 35.14 7.24
CA GLY A 114 32.89 33.90 6.85
C GLY A 114 31.42 33.81 7.25
N THR A 115 30.92 34.77 8.04
CA THR A 115 29.49 34.93 8.34
C THR A 115 28.88 35.94 7.38
N ARG A 116 27.84 35.53 6.65
CA ARG A 116 27.07 36.41 5.77
C ARG A 116 25.91 37.00 6.58
N PRO A 117 25.81 38.34 6.72
CA PRO A 117 24.73 38.94 7.49
C PRO A 117 23.38 38.53 6.88
N THR A 118 22.46 38.10 7.74
CA THR A 118 21.07 37.81 7.36
C THR A 118 20.19 38.70 8.22
N GLU A 119 19.45 39.59 7.57
CA GLU A 119 18.64 40.61 8.23
C GLU A 119 17.16 40.37 7.94
N PRO A 120 16.33 40.15 8.97
CA PRO A 120 14.89 39.97 8.77
C PRO A 120 14.24 41.29 8.34
N ILE A 121 13.30 41.23 7.40
CA ILE A 121 12.53 42.39 6.97
C ILE A 121 11.23 42.43 7.78
N ALA A 122 11.04 43.54 8.50
CA ALA A 122 9.90 43.73 9.38
C ALA A 122 8.58 43.56 8.61
N GLY A 123 7.64 42.85 9.23
CA GLY A 123 6.33 42.57 8.65
C GLY A 123 6.31 41.44 7.60
N GLY A 124 7.44 40.89 7.16
CA GLY A 124 7.43 39.74 6.24
C GLY A 124 6.69 39.99 4.90
N ALA A 125 6.37 38.91 4.20
CA ALA A 125 5.62 38.95 2.94
C ALA A 125 4.21 38.35 3.10
N PRO A 126 3.12 39.14 3.04
CA PRO A 126 1.77 38.59 3.15
C PRO A 126 1.41 37.69 1.97
N PHE A 127 0.64 36.64 2.23
CA PHE A 127 0.17 35.71 1.21
C PHE A 127 -1.28 35.29 1.40
N VAL A 128 -1.87 34.84 0.30
CA VAL A 128 -3.15 34.13 0.28
C VAL A 128 -3.00 32.88 -0.60
N THR A 129 -3.37 31.72 -0.06
CA THR A 129 -3.58 30.50 -0.83
C THR A 129 -5.05 30.40 -1.20
N PHE A 130 -5.34 30.11 -2.46
CA PHE A 130 -6.69 30.03 -2.99
C PHE A 130 -6.87 28.81 -3.89
N VAL A 131 -8.14 28.51 -4.17
CA VAL A 131 -8.58 27.52 -5.15
C VAL A 131 -9.61 28.15 -6.08
N GLN A 132 -9.75 27.56 -7.26
CA GLN A 132 -10.89 27.86 -8.13
C GLN A 132 -11.87 26.70 -8.03
N GLU A 133 -13.07 27.00 -7.54
CA GLU A 133 -14.18 26.06 -7.41
C GLU A 133 -15.15 26.23 -8.59
N GLY A 134 -15.81 25.14 -9.02
CA GLY A 134 -16.88 25.22 -10.03
C GLY A 134 -16.43 25.32 -11.49
N GLY A 135 -15.16 25.06 -11.82
CA GLY A 135 -14.71 24.94 -13.21
C GLY A 135 -15.16 23.64 -13.88
N PRO A 136 -15.21 23.56 -15.23
CA PRO A 136 -15.62 22.36 -15.98
C PRO A 136 -14.73 21.13 -15.74
N LEU A 137 -13.57 21.32 -15.10
CA LEU A 137 -12.58 20.28 -14.82
C LEU A 137 -12.44 19.96 -13.31
N GLY A 138 -13.42 20.38 -12.49
CA GLY A 138 -13.43 20.18 -11.04
C GLY A 138 -12.64 21.23 -10.25
N VAL A 139 -12.33 20.92 -8.99
CA VAL A 139 -11.55 21.81 -8.11
C VAL A 139 -10.11 21.91 -8.59
N ASN A 140 -9.64 23.13 -8.84
CA ASN A 140 -8.27 23.36 -9.28
C ASN A 140 -7.25 23.15 -8.15
N PRO A 141 -5.98 22.83 -8.48
CA PRO A 141 -4.91 22.78 -7.50
C PRO A 141 -4.79 24.10 -6.75
N ARG A 142 -4.41 24.03 -5.47
CA ARG A 142 -4.13 25.20 -4.63
C ARG A 142 -3.01 26.03 -5.20
N VAL A 143 -3.13 27.34 -5.10
CA VAL A 143 -2.14 28.30 -5.57
C VAL A 143 -1.96 29.37 -4.52
N THR A 144 -0.72 29.80 -4.29
CA THR A 144 -0.40 30.86 -3.34
C THR A 144 0.02 32.12 -4.09
N TYR A 145 -0.61 33.23 -3.75
CA TYR A 145 -0.24 34.57 -4.20
C TYR A 145 0.43 35.31 -3.04
N VAL A 146 1.71 35.63 -3.21
CA VAL A 146 2.52 36.31 -2.19
C VAL A 146 2.77 37.74 -2.67
N ARG A 147 2.49 38.73 -1.84
CA ARG A 147 2.93 40.11 -2.06
C ARG A 147 4.25 40.32 -1.32
N ILE A 148 5.24 40.81 -2.04
CA ILE A 148 6.57 41.10 -1.56
C ILE A 148 6.70 42.63 -1.53
N PRO A 149 6.66 43.25 -0.34
CA PRO A 149 6.77 44.70 -0.21
C PRO A 149 8.11 45.20 -0.76
N TRP A 150 8.11 46.33 -1.46
CA TRP A 150 9.34 46.95 -1.93
C TRP A 150 10.37 47.15 -0.80
N HIS A 151 11.64 46.91 -1.10
CA HIS A 151 12.74 47.21 -0.19
C HIS A 151 13.96 47.70 -0.98
N PRO A 152 14.70 48.74 -0.51
CA PRO A 152 15.86 49.28 -1.24
C PRO A 152 16.95 48.25 -1.55
N TRP A 153 17.10 47.22 -0.70
CA TRP A 153 18.05 46.13 -0.94
C TRP A 153 17.71 45.24 -2.13
N MET A 154 16.47 45.29 -2.65
CA MET A 154 16.07 44.54 -3.84
C MET A 154 16.91 44.91 -5.07
N ILE A 155 17.29 46.18 -5.19
CA ILE A 155 18.11 46.69 -6.32
C ILE A 155 19.59 46.81 -5.96
N ASN A 156 19.98 46.42 -4.74
CA ASN A 156 21.37 46.46 -4.30
C ASN A 156 22.05 45.13 -4.62
N ARG A 157 23.00 45.15 -5.56
CA ARG A 157 23.74 43.96 -6.01
C ARG A 157 24.62 43.30 -4.94
N THR A 158 24.80 43.92 -3.78
CA THR A 158 25.52 43.31 -2.65
C THR A 158 24.62 42.48 -1.73
N TRP A 159 23.30 42.53 -1.95
CA TRP A 159 22.30 41.84 -1.15
C TRP A 159 21.44 40.92 -2.02
N LEU A 160 21.04 39.79 -1.45
CA LEU A 160 19.97 38.95 -1.95
C LEU A 160 18.79 39.04 -1.00
N MET A 161 17.63 39.35 -1.54
CA MET A 161 16.36 39.15 -0.85
C MET A 161 16.10 37.66 -0.71
N GLY A 162 15.40 37.27 0.34
CA GLY A 162 15.09 35.89 0.66
C GLY A 162 13.67 35.75 1.17
N LEU A 163 12.91 34.85 0.56
CA LEU A 163 11.58 34.44 1.00
C LEU A 163 11.66 32.99 1.44
N ARG A 164 11.40 32.73 2.72
CA ARG A 164 11.34 31.37 3.27
C ARG A 164 9.90 30.88 3.34
N MET A 165 9.68 29.69 2.81
CA MET A 165 8.40 29.01 2.79
C MET A 165 8.54 27.59 3.33
N GLU A 166 7.51 27.10 4.01
CA GLU A 166 7.41 25.72 4.46
C GLU A 166 6.28 25.02 3.70
N LEU A 167 6.59 23.86 3.09
CA LEU A 167 5.70 23.19 2.15
C LEU A 167 5.48 21.72 2.52
N GLY A 168 4.21 21.36 2.75
CA GLY A 168 3.81 19.99 3.16
C GLY A 168 3.54 18.99 2.02
N GLY A 169 3.75 19.40 0.76
CA GLY A 169 3.38 18.59 -0.42
C GLY A 169 4.37 18.62 -1.58
N LEU A 170 5.56 19.17 -1.33
CA LEU A 170 6.61 19.31 -2.35
C LEU A 170 7.29 17.96 -2.64
N VAL A 171 7.44 17.13 -1.61
CA VAL A 171 7.94 15.77 -1.72
C VAL A 171 6.75 14.81 -1.75
N ARG A 172 6.69 13.98 -2.79
CA ARG A 172 5.61 12.99 -2.96
C ARG A 172 6.15 11.58 -2.92
N PRO A 173 5.46 10.63 -2.25
CA PRO A 173 5.84 9.23 -2.34
C PRO A 173 5.65 8.72 -3.77
N VAL A 174 6.63 7.97 -4.27
CA VAL A 174 6.49 7.21 -5.51
C VAL A 174 5.71 5.94 -5.17
N PRO A 175 4.61 5.63 -5.90
CA PRO A 175 3.89 4.39 -5.70
C PRO A 175 4.84 3.20 -5.87
N ALA A 176 4.86 2.32 -4.88
CA ALA A 176 5.70 1.14 -4.88
C ALA A 176 4.95 -0.03 -4.24
N THR A 177 5.17 -1.23 -4.76
CA THR A 177 4.61 -2.45 -4.18
C THR A 177 5.19 -2.72 -2.78
N TRP A 178 4.59 -3.63 -2.01
CA TRP A 178 5.12 -3.98 -0.69
C TRP A 178 6.54 -4.60 -0.78
N ILE A 179 6.80 -5.38 -1.83
CA ILE A 179 8.10 -6.01 -2.09
C ILE A 179 9.15 -4.93 -2.35
N GLU A 180 8.84 -3.99 -3.25
CA GLU A 180 9.74 -2.89 -3.59
C GLU A 180 10.04 -2.01 -2.38
N ARG A 181 9.05 -1.75 -1.52
CA ARG A 181 9.26 -0.98 -0.28
C ARG A 181 10.16 -1.71 0.72
N LEU A 182 10.11 -3.05 0.76
CA LEU A 182 10.94 -3.86 1.65
C LEU A 182 12.41 -3.88 1.20
N PHE A 183 12.66 -4.07 -0.10
CA PHE A 183 14.02 -4.18 -0.65
C PHE A 183 14.67 -2.83 -0.99
N TRP A 184 13.88 -1.87 -1.46
CA TRP A 184 14.35 -0.58 -1.96
C TRP A 184 13.83 0.60 -1.15
N GLY A 185 13.23 0.38 0.02
CA GLY A 185 12.75 1.47 0.88
C GLY A 185 11.63 2.29 0.25
N ARG A 186 11.23 3.36 0.93
CA ARG A 186 10.28 4.34 0.36
C ARG A 186 11.03 5.27 -0.59
N ARG A 187 10.53 5.36 -1.82
CA ARG A 187 11.00 6.31 -2.83
C ARG A 187 10.13 7.54 -2.82
N HIS A 188 10.74 8.68 -3.06
CA HIS A 188 10.13 9.97 -3.04
C HIS A 188 10.56 10.76 -4.28
N THR A 189 9.69 11.63 -4.76
CA THR A 189 9.99 12.57 -5.85
C THR A 189 9.87 13.98 -5.31
N LEU A 190 10.92 14.77 -5.50
CA LEU A 190 10.92 16.22 -5.33
C LEU A 190 10.89 16.86 -6.72
N ALA A 191 10.03 17.85 -6.91
CA ALA A 191 10.01 18.66 -8.14
C ALA A 191 10.06 20.15 -7.79
N LEU A 192 11.04 20.85 -8.37
CA LEU A 192 11.15 22.30 -8.37
C LEU A 192 11.04 22.80 -9.81
N SER A 193 10.44 23.96 -10.01
CA SER A 193 10.28 24.51 -11.35
C SER A 193 10.27 26.02 -11.35
N TYR A 194 10.69 26.61 -12.46
CA TYR A 194 10.55 28.02 -12.78
C TYR A 194 9.83 28.20 -14.12
N ASN A 195 9.08 29.29 -14.29
CA ASN A 195 8.35 29.65 -15.51
C ASN A 195 7.29 28.65 -16.04
N GLU A 196 6.84 27.67 -15.25
CA GLU A 196 5.64 26.91 -15.64
C GLU A 196 4.39 27.77 -15.44
N VAL A 197 3.73 28.18 -16.52
CA VAL A 197 2.49 28.99 -16.45
C VAL A 197 1.24 28.21 -16.84
N ARG A 198 1.39 26.96 -17.30
CA ARG A 198 0.30 26.15 -17.88
C ARG A 198 -0.56 25.43 -16.83
N GLY A 199 -0.23 25.57 -15.55
CA GLY A 199 -0.98 24.94 -14.45
C GLY A 199 -2.39 25.51 -14.33
N ARG A 200 -3.40 24.64 -14.24
CA ARG A 200 -4.83 25.03 -14.25
C ARG A 200 -5.22 26.08 -13.20
N GLY A 201 -4.63 26.04 -12.00
CA GLY A 201 -4.89 27.05 -10.97
C GLY A 201 -4.12 28.36 -11.14
N ILE A 202 -2.97 28.31 -11.82
CA ILE A 202 -2.03 29.43 -11.97
C ILE A 202 -2.31 30.23 -13.24
N PHE A 203 -2.72 29.54 -14.30
CA PHE A 203 -2.93 30.13 -15.61
C PHE A 203 -3.89 31.32 -15.59
N PRO A 204 -5.05 31.31 -14.91
CA PRO A 204 -5.95 32.47 -14.90
C PRO A 204 -5.28 33.72 -14.32
N MET A 205 -4.63 33.59 -13.16
CA MET A 205 -3.91 34.68 -12.49
C MET A 205 -2.71 35.16 -13.32
N TYR A 206 -1.97 34.24 -13.93
CA TYR A 206 -0.89 34.58 -14.84
C TYR A 206 -1.41 35.32 -16.09
N PHE A 207 -2.48 34.84 -16.70
CA PHE A 207 -3.00 35.38 -17.95
C PHE A 207 -3.51 36.82 -17.81
N GLU A 208 -4.11 37.14 -16.65
CA GLU A 208 -4.53 38.50 -16.28
C GLU A 208 -3.36 39.46 -16.09
N HIS A 209 -2.21 38.97 -15.59
CA HIS A 209 -1.04 39.78 -15.24
C HIS A 209 0.18 39.54 -16.11
N ARG A 210 -0.01 38.95 -17.30
CA ARG A 210 1.10 38.56 -18.19
C ARG A 210 1.97 39.74 -18.63
N ASP A 211 1.39 40.93 -18.66
CA ASP A 211 2.05 42.22 -18.94
C ASP A 211 2.95 42.68 -17.79
N ARG A 212 2.74 42.17 -16.57
CA ARG A 212 3.52 42.51 -15.37
C ARG A 212 4.66 41.54 -15.09
N LEU A 213 4.91 40.60 -15.99
CA LEU A 213 5.90 39.54 -15.79
C LEU A 213 7.33 40.08 -15.70
N LEU A 214 8.05 39.74 -14.64
CA LEU A 214 9.50 39.98 -14.58
C LEU A 214 10.25 38.84 -15.26
N ARG A 215 11.15 39.20 -16.17
CA ARG A 215 12.01 38.23 -16.88
C ARG A 215 13.27 37.94 -16.07
N LEU A 216 13.88 36.78 -16.31
CA LEU A 216 15.23 36.50 -15.81
C LEU A 216 16.24 37.46 -16.45
N ALA A 217 17.18 37.92 -15.65
CA ALA A 217 18.36 38.64 -16.09
C ALA A 217 19.45 37.67 -16.59
N ASP A 218 20.58 38.21 -17.06
CA ASP A 218 21.74 37.42 -17.50
C ASP A 218 22.56 36.84 -16.33
N GLU A 219 22.24 37.24 -15.10
CA GLU A 219 22.91 36.76 -13.91
C GLU A 219 22.55 35.30 -13.59
N PRO A 220 23.49 34.51 -13.02
CA PRO A 220 23.32 33.06 -12.87
C PRO A 220 22.14 32.74 -11.96
N SER A 221 21.15 32.04 -12.53
CA SER A 221 19.94 31.61 -11.83
C SER A 221 19.88 30.08 -11.76
N GLN A 222 19.39 29.51 -10.65
CA GLN A 222 19.43 28.07 -10.41
C GLN A 222 18.24 27.55 -9.58
N LEU A 223 17.83 26.32 -9.87
CA LEU A 223 17.03 25.48 -8.97
C LEU A 223 17.97 24.56 -8.20
N LEU A 224 17.79 24.44 -6.88
CA LEU A 224 18.62 23.62 -6.01
C LEU A 224 17.78 22.75 -5.09
N ALA A 225 18.13 21.47 -5.02
CA ALA A 225 17.67 20.55 -4.00
C ALA A 225 18.85 20.17 -3.11
N THR A 226 18.79 20.57 -1.84
CA THR A 226 19.79 20.23 -0.82
C THR A 226 19.24 19.13 0.06
N PHE A 227 19.94 18.01 0.12
CA PHE A 227 19.58 16.85 0.92
C PHE A 227 20.52 16.75 2.12
N SER A 228 19.94 16.68 3.32
CA SER A 228 20.70 16.40 4.55
C SER A 228 20.94 14.90 4.71
N ARG A 229 21.90 14.51 5.56
CA ARG A 229 22.25 13.10 5.86
C ARG A 229 22.56 12.30 4.58
N ALA A 230 23.53 12.78 3.81
CA ALA A 230 23.92 12.18 2.53
C ALA A 230 24.35 10.71 2.66
N GLU A 231 24.80 10.27 3.83
CA GLU A 231 25.18 8.87 4.10
C GLU A 231 23.99 7.90 4.11
N GLN A 232 22.77 8.40 4.33
CA GLN A 232 21.52 7.63 4.30
C GLN A 232 20.72 7.89 3.02
N LEU A 233 21.19 8.79 2.16
CA LEU A 233 20.51 9.23 0.96
C LEU A 233 20.90 8.35 -0.22
N ARG A 234 19.91 7.89 -0.97
CA ARG A 234 20.11 7.37 -2.32
C ARG A 234 19.31 8.20 -3.30
N ILE A 235 19.99 8.76 -4.29
CA ILE A 235 19.36 9.40 -5.44
C ILE A 235 19.24 8.34 -6.53
N HIS A 236 18.02 8.11 -7.00
CA HIS A 236 17.69 7.11 -8.01
C HIS A 236 17.72 7.68 -9.42
N ASP A 237 17.17 8.87 -9.60
CA ASP A 237 17.06 9.53 -10.89
C ASP A 237 17.03 11.04 -10.73
N VAL A 238 17.56 11.76 -11.72
CA VAL A 238 17.58 13.22 -11.77
C VAL A 238 17.23 13.66 -13.18
N PHE A 239 16.26 14.57 -13.29
CA PHE A 239 15.83 15.17 -14.54
C PHE A 239 15.85 16.70 -14.44
N PRO A 240 16.33 17.42 -15.46
CA PRO A 240 16.97 16.92 -16.68
C PRO A 240 18.37 16.36 -16.41
N ARG A 241 18.93 15.59 -17.36
CA ARG A 241 20.29 15.03 -17.25
C ARG A 241 21.40 16.08 -17.25
N THR A 242 21.08 17.31 -17.63
CA THR A 242 21.97 18.48 -17.55
C THR A 242 22.10 19.02 -16.12
N ALA A 243 21.27 18.57 -15.19
CA ALA A 243 21.41 18.93 -13.78
C ALA A 243 22.72 18.40 -13.21
N SER A 244 23.39 19.23 -12.42
CA SER A 244 24.63 18.86 -11.74
C SER A 244 24.32 18.25 -10.37
N ARG A 245 25.15 17.29 -9.96
CA ARG A 245 25.10 16.66 -8.65
C ARG A 245 26.47 16.80 -8.00
N ARG A 246 26.51 17.36 -6.80
CA ARG A 246 27.75 17.53 -6.03
C ARG A 246 27.49 17.41 -4.53
N SER A 247 28.47 16.88 -3.81
CA SER A 247 28.48 16.96 -2.35
C SER A 247 28.83 18.39 -1.93
N ALA A 248 28.20 18.91 -0.88
CA ALA A 248 28.46 20.29 -0.49
C ALA A 248 29.86 20.45 0.14
N GLU A 249 30.67 21.32 -0.45
CA GLU A 249 31.95 21.73 0.14
C GLU A 249 31.71 22.43 1.48
N GLY A 250 32.35 21.96 2.55
CA GLY A 250 32.28 22.57 3.89
C GLY A 250 31.10 22.18 4.77
N ARG A 251 30.14 21.37 4.31
CA ARG A 251 29.12 20.73 5.19
C ARG A 251 29.19 19.21 5.08
N ALA A 252 29.68 18.57 6.14
CA ALA A 252 29.69 17.12 6.24
C ALA A 252 28.29 16.55 5.97
N ALA A 253 28.23 15.54 5.10
CA ALA A 253 27.02 14.76 4.80
C ALA A 253 25.84 15.55 4.21
N THR A 254 26.07 16.48 3.28
CA THR A 254 25.00 17.09 2.49
C THR A 254 25.24 16.93 0.99
N GLU A 255 24.18 16.57 0.26
CA GLU A 255 24.21 16.38 -1.19
C GLU A 255 23.37 17.48 -1.87
N ILE A 256 23.90 18.09 -2.92
CA ILE A 256 23.24 19.16 -3.67
C ILE A 256 23.02 18.70 -5.10
N VAL A 257 21.78 18.78 -5.55
CA VAL A 257 21.42 18.67 -6.97
C VAL A 257 20.98 20.05 -7.45
N SER A 258 21.54 20.52 -8.55
CA SER A 258 21.19 21.83 -9.09
C SER A 258 20.98 21.82 -10.60
N LEU A 259 20.10 22.70 -11.06
CA LEU A 259 19.85 22.98 -12.47
C LEU A 259 20.04 24.48 -12.69
N PHE A 260 20.90 24.88 -13.63
CA PHE A 260 20.97 26.26 -14.07
C PHE A 260 19.74 26.61 -14.89
N LEU A 261 19.19 27.79 -14.65
CA LEU A 261 18.08 28.35 -15.40
C LEU A 261 18.63 29.10 -16.61
N ASP A 262 18.14 28.75 -17.79
CA ASP A 262 18.44 29.45 -19.04
C ASP A 262 17.41 30.57 -19.29
N ARG A 263 17.91 31.80 -19.48
CA ARG A 263 17.08 32.95 -19.86
C ARG A 263 16.51 32.81 -21.27
N SER A 264 17.25 32.18 -22.18
CA SER A 264 16.89 32.04 -23.60
C SER A 264 15.61 31.23 -23.80
N GLU A 265 15.34 30.32 -22.86
CA GLU A 265 14.13 29.51 -22.81
C GLU A 265 12.86 30.34 -22.57
N GLY A 266 12.97 31.60 -22.15
CA GLY A 266 11.83 32.52 -22.00
C GLY A 266 10.77 31.96 -21.06
N LEU A 267 9.59 31.63 -21.59
CA LEU A 267 8.44 31.07 -20.86
C LEU A 267 8.39 29.54 -20.87
N VAL A 268 9.40 28.87 -21.42
CA VAL A 268 9.47 27.41 -21.38
C VAL A 268 9.71 26.98 -19.93
N PRO A 269 8.93 25.99 -19.44
CA PRO A 269 9.05 25.53 -18.06
C PRO A 269 10.38 24.80 -17.85
N GLN A 270 11.14 25.26 -16.87
CA GLN A 270 12.40 24.65 -16.47
C GLN A 270 12.18 23.93 -15.14
N VAL A 271 12.36 22.61 -15.14
CA VAL A 271 11.95 21.75 -14.02
C VAL A 271 13.10 20.86 -13.57
N LEU A 272 13.47 20.96 -12.30
CA LEU A 272 14.36 20.03 -11.62
C LEU A 272 13.53 18.98 -10.88
N THR A 273 13.60 17.72 -11.31
CA THR A 273 12.98 16.58 -10.64
C THR A 273 14.05 15.65 -10.09
N VAL A 274 13.94 15.28 -8.82
CA VAL A 274 14.86 14.37 -8.14
C VAL A 274 14.06 13.23 -7.52
N GLN A 275 14.35 12.01 -7.93
CA GLN A 275 13.85 10.80 -7.27
C GLN A 275 14.88 10.30 -6.27
N PHE A 276 14.49 10.12 -5.02
CA PHE A 276 15.40 9.77 -3.94
C PHE A 276 14.71 8.92 -2.87
N GLY A 277 15.49 8.33 -1.98
CA GLY A 277 15.02 7.63 -0.79
C GLY A 277 16.02 7.77 0.35
N TYR A 278 15.50 7.87 1.58
CA TYR A 278 16.30 7.76 2.79
C TYR A 278 16.20 6.34 3.33
N TYR A 279 17.35 5.75 3.64
CA TYR A 279 17.46 4.35 4.07
C TYR A 279 17.94 4.27 5.50
N THR A 280 17.32 3.37 6.27
CA THR A 280 17.87 2.98 7.57
C THR A 280 18.97 1.96 7.37
N ARG A 281 19.96 1.92 8.28
CA ARG A 281 21.03 0.90 8.24
C ARG A 281 20.48 -0.52 8.25
N LEU A 282 19.33 -0.76 8.87
CA LEU A 282 18.63 -2.06 8.90
C LEU A 282 18.08 -2.47 7.53
N GLN A 283 17.58 -1.54 6.71
CA GLN A 283 17.11 -1.87 5.35
C GLN A 283 18.25 -2.36 4.45
N ALA A 284 19.48 -1.93 4.69
CA ALA A 284 20.65 -2.46 3.98
C ALA A 284 20.88 -3.96 4.24
N TRP A 285 20.43 -4.47 5.39
CA TRP A 285 20.53 -5.90 5.75
C TRP A 285 19.34 -6.74 5.26
N ALA A 286 18.28 -6.12 4.71
CA ALA A 286 17.08 -6.85 4.30
C ALA A 286 17.36 -8.02 3.34
N PRO A 287 18.24 -7.92 2.32
CA PRO A 287 18.57 -9.05 1.46
C PRO A 287 19.18 -10.24 2.23
N VAL A 288 20.07 -9.94 3.19
CA VAL A 288 20.74 -10.96 4.02
C VAL A 288 19.73 -11.63 4.95
N LEU A 289 18.90 -10.83 5.63
CA LEU A 289 17.87 -11.33 6.55
C LEU A 289 16.80 -12.16 5.84
N ILE A 290 16.37 -11.74 4.64
CA ILE A 290 15.40 -12.48 3.83
C ILE A 290 16.02 -13.79 3.35
N THR A 291 17.27 -13.76 2.88
CA THR A 291 17.98 -14.98 2.46
C THR A 291 18.13 -15.96 3.63
N ALA A 292 18.52 -15.46 4.81
CA ALA A 292 18.61 -16.26 6.02
C ALA A 292 17.24 -16.83 6.43
N LEU A 293 16.17 -16.02 6.36
CA LEU A 293 14.81 -16.47 6.66
C LEU A 293 14.33 -17.55 5.68
N VAL A 294 14.55 -17.36 4.37
CA VAL A 294 14.22 -18.35 3.33
C VAL A 294 15.02 -19.62 3.53
N PHE A 295 16.30 -19.51 3.89
CA PHE A 295 17.15 -20.66 4.20
C PHE A 295 16.66 -21.42 5.44
N VAL A 296 16.31 -20.71 6.52
CA VAL A 296 15.75 -21.30 7.73
C VAL A 296 14.40 -21.95 7.43
N LEU A 297 13.49 -21.28 6.72
CA LEU A 297 12.19 -21.84 6.32
C LEU A 297 12.36 -23.06 5.40
N GLY A 298 13.29 -23.02 4.46
CA GLY A 298 13.60 -24.14 3.56
C GLY A 298 14.11 -25.36 4.33
N ASN A 299 15.00 -25.15 5.31
CA ASN A 299 15.54 -26.23 6.14
C ASN A 299 14.56 -26.70 7.24
N MET A 300 13.67 -25.83 7.72
CA MET A 300 12.67 -26.15 8.75
C MET A 300 11.37 -26.70 8.19
N ALA A 301 11.09 -26.57 6.89
CA ALA A 301 9.91 -27.14 6.25
C ALA A 301 9.82 -28.67 6.46
N GLY A 302 10.94 -29.39 6.34
CA GLY A 302 10.98 -30.83 6.59
C GLY A 302 10.63 -31.20 8.04
N PRO A 303 11.37 -30.72 9.04
CA PRO A 303 11.10 -30.99 10.46
C PRO A 303 9.72 -30.54 10.93
N LEU A 304 9.22 -29.39 10.48
CA LEU A 304 7.88 -28.89 10.82
C LEU A 304 6.77 -29.73 10.18
N LEU A 305 6.90 -30.12 8.91
CA LEU A 305 5.94 -31.03 8.27
C LEU A 305 5.93 -32.40 8.96
N VAL A 306 7.09 -32.91 9.38
CA VAL A 306 7.19 -34.18 10.11
C VAL A 306 6.53 -34.08 11.50
N THR A 307 6.72 -32.97 12.22
CA THR A 307 6.06 -32.76 13.52
C THR A 307 4.57 -32.53 13.39
N LEU A 308 4.10 -31.74 12.41
CA LEU A 308 2.68 -31.58 12.08
C LEU A 308 2.03 -32.90 11.64
N ALA A 309 2.70 -33.69 10.79
CA ALA A 309 2.23 -35.01 10.38
C ALA A 309 2.17 -36.00 11.55
N ARG A 310 3.11 -35.94 12.50
CA ARG A 310 3.08 -36.78 13.71
C ARG A 310 1.97 -36.37 14.68
N HIS A 311 1.68 -35.07 14.80
CA HIS A 311 0.69 -34.58 15.77
C HIS A 311 -0.76 -34.59 15.24
N PHE A 312 -0.96 -34.41 13.93
CA PHE A 312 -2.29 -34.37 13.30
C PHE A 312 -2.58 -35.54 12.37
N GLY A 313 -1.57 -36.34 11.99
CA GLY A 313 -1.71 -37.52 11.14
C GLY A 313 -2.73 -38.54 11.66
N PRO A 314 -2.76 -38.89 12.96
CA PRO A 314 -3.75 -39.82 13.49
C PRO A 314 -5.19 -39.28 13.45
N ARG A 315 -5.39 -37.95 13.47
CA ARG A 315 -6.72 -37.31 13.45
C ARG A 315 -7.25 -37.06 12.03
N LEU A 316 -6.38 -37.01 11.03
CA LEU A 316 -6.75 -36.75 9.63
C LEU A 316 -6.90 -38.02 8.79
N LYS A 317 -6.18 -39.10 9.13
CA LYS A 317 -6.20 -40.37 8.37
C LYS A 317 -7.57 -41.07 8.35
N ASP A 318 -8.41 -40.80 9.35
CA ASP A 318 -9.76 -41.38 9.47
C ASP A 318 -10.87 -40.53 8.82
N ARG A 319 -10.59 -39.28 8.43
CA ARG A 319 -11.60 -38.34 7.90
C ARG A 319 -11.48 -38.01 6.42
N PHE A 320 -10.28 -38.16 5.85
CA PHE A 320 -10.03 -37.85 4.45
C PHE A 320 -9.24 -38.98 3.80
N GLN A 321 -9.90 -39.76 2.94
CA GLN A 321 -9.25 -40.76 2.12
C GLN A 321 -9.06 -40.21 0.70
N PHE A 322 -7.83 -40.34 0.21
CA PHE A 322 -7.42 -40.00 -1.15
C PHE A 322 -7.25 -41.31 -1.93
N GLY A 323 -8.01 -41.51 -3.01
CA GLY A 323 -7.93 -42.72 -3.84
C GLY A 323 -8.73 -42.61 -5.14
N PRO A 324 -8.37 -43.40 -6.18
CA PRO A 324 -8.97 -43.30 -7.51
C PRO A 324 -10.43 -43.80 -7.55
N GLU A 325 -11.14 -43.32 -8.57
CA GLU A 325 -12.60 -43.24 -8.70
C GLU A 325 -13.39 -44.56 -8.60
N ALA A 326 -12.72 -45.70 -8.81
CA ALA A 326 -13.33 -47.03 -8.85
C ALA A 326 -13.32 -47.79 -7.51
N ALA A 327 -12.66 -47.27 -6.47
CA ALA A 327 -12.65 -47.91 -5.15
C ALA A 327 -13.92 -47.54 -4.36
N ALA A 328 -15.05 -48.19 -4.69
CA ALA A 328 -16.22 -48.18 -3.83
C ALA A 328 -15.82 -48.65 -2.41
N PRO A 329 -16.37 -48.03 -1.35
CA PRO A 329 -15.97 -48.36 0.01
C PRO A 329 -16.38 -49.82 0.27
N ARG A 330 -15.41 -50.68 0.58
CA ARG A 330 -15.68 -52.08 0.92
C ARG A 330 -16.50 -52.10 2.20
N GLU A 331 -17.78 -52.37 2.06
CA GLU A 331 -18.64 -52.78 3.15
C GLU A 331 -17.97 -53.99 3.82
N ARG A 332 -17.64 -53.86 5.11
CA ARG A 332 -17.06 -54.97 5.86
C ARG A 332 -18.21 -55.72 6.51
N GLN A 333 -18.49 -56.90 5.97
CA GLN A 333 -19.40 -57.87 6.56
C GLN A 333 -18.55 -58.94 7.25
N ALA A 334 -18.93 -59.30 8.48
CA ALA A 334 -18.33 -60.39 9.22
C ALA A 334 -19.45 -61.27 9.80
N GLY A 335 -19.35 -62.58 9.65
CA GLY A 335 -20.41 -63.53 10.02
C GLY A 335 -21.54 -63.63 8.99
N THR A 336 -22.54 -64.44 9.28
CA THR A 336 -23.62 -64.79 8.35
C THR A 336 -24.84 -63.90 8.60
N ILE A 337 -25.12 -63.02 7.65
CA ILE A 337 -26.32 -62.17 7.66
C ILE A 337 -27.38 -62.85 6.80
N VAL A 338 -28.42 -63.39 7.43
CA VAL A 338 -29.56 -63.98 6.72
C VAL A 338 -30.34 -62.87 6.01
N SER A 339 -30.55 -63.01 4.70
CA SER A 339 -31.28 -62.02 3.91
C SER A 339 -32.75 -62.00 4.28
N ARG A 340 -33.40 -60.83 4.12
CA ARG A 340 -34.84 -60.69 4.37
C ARG A 340 -35.67 -61.64 3.51
N ASP A 341 -35.29 -61.80 2.25
CA ASP A 341 -35.96 -62.71 1.30
C ASP A 341 -35.85 -64.18 1.73
N ALA A 342 -34.77 -64.57 2.42
CA ALA A 342 -34.63 -65.92 2.97
C ALA A 342 -35.54 -66.11 4.20
N LEU A 343 -35.63 -65.12 5.09
CA LEU A 343 -36.52 -65.16 6.25
C LEU A 343 -38.01 -65.20 5.86
N GLU A 344 -38.40 -64.45 4.82
CA GLU A 344 -39.78 -64.44 4.32
C GLU A 344 -40.18 -65.78 3.66
N ARG A 345 -39.22 -66.62 3.29
CA ARG A 345 -39.44 -67.97 2.76
C ARG A 345 -39.49 -69.04 3.85
N LEU A 346 -39.15 -68.72 5.10
CA LEU A 346 -39.30 -69.63 6.23
C LEU A 346 -40.76 -69.61 6.68
N ALA A 347 -41.50 -70.67 6.36
CA ALA A 347 -42.89 -70.85 6.78
C ALA A 347 -42.93 -71.76 8.02
N PRO A 348 -43.35 -71.25 9.19
CA PRO A 348 -43.50 -72.08 10.39
C PRO A 348 -44.43 -73.26 10.13
N GLY A 349 -44.01 -74.47 10.52
CA GLY A 349 -44.74 -75.72 10.31
C GLY A 349 -44.56 -76.38 8.94
N GLN A 350 -43.87 -75.75 7.99
CA GLN A 350 -43.62 -76.30 6.65
C GLN A 350 -42.14 -76.44 6.32
N THR A 351 -41.31 -75.47 6.74
CA THR A 351 -39.89 -75.49 6.43
C THR A 351 -39.14 -76.45 7.37
N THR A 352 -38.37 -77.37 6.79
CA THR A 352 -37.58 -78.37 7.54
C THR A 352 -36.16 -77.88 7.80
N TYR A 353 -35.45 -78.55 8.72
CA TYR A 353 -34.05 -78.27 9.07
C TYR A 353 -33.11 -78.14 7.85
N GLU A 354 -33.18 -79.10 6.92
CA GLU A 354 -32.34 -79.07 5.70
C GLU A 354 -32.65 -77.88 4.81
N GLU A 355 -33.92 -77.48 4.73
CA GLU A 355 -34.32 -76.31 3.96
C GLU A 355 -33.88 -75.00 4.62
N VAL A 356 -33.84 -74.93 5.95
CA VAL A 356 -33.28 -73.79 6.69
C VAL A 356 -31.80 -73.63 6.37
N LEU A 357 -31.01 -74.71 6.44
CA LEU A 357 -29.59 -74.66 6.09
C LEU A 357 -29.35 -74.27 4.63
N ARG A 358 -30.20 -74.74 3.71
CA ARG A 358 -30.16 -74.36 2.28
C ARG A 358 -30.46 -72.88 2.06
N LEU A 359 -31.40 -72.30 2.83
CA LEU A 359 -31.85 -70.91 2.66
C LEU A 359 -31.00 -69.90 3.43
N CYS A 360 -30.51 -70.25 4.61
CA CYS A 360 -29.82 -69.34 5.54
C CYS A 360 -28.30 -69.58 5.62
N GLY A 361 -27.81 -70.71 5.11
CA GLY A 361 -26.41 -71.12 5.16
C GLY A 361 -26.10 -72.08 6.31
N ALA A 362 -24.95 -72.76 6.22
CA ALA A 362 -24.52 -73.79 7.17
C ALA A 362 -23.81 -73.25 8.44
N ASP A 363 -23.45 -71.97 8.46
CA ASP A 363 -22.66 -71.33 9.53
C ASP A 363 -23.52 -70.90 10.74
N ALA A 364 -24.45 -71.76 11.18
CA ALA A 364 -25.31 -71.50 12.34
C ALA A 364 -24.67 -71.99 13.64
N GLU A 365 -24.80 -71.23 14.72
CA GLU A 365 -24.55 -71.73 16.07
C GLU A 365 -25.76 -72.58 16.51
N GLU A 366 -25.60 -73.90 16.53
CA GLU A 366 -26.63 -74.84 16.99
C GLU A 366 -26.60 -75.00 18.51
N HIS A 367 -27.71 -74.68 19.16
CA HIS A 367 -27.90 -74.88 20.58
C HIS A 367 -28.94 -75.98 20.80
N GLU A 368 -28.50 -77.12 21.31
CA GLU A 368 -29.38 -78.20 21.79
C GLU A 368 -29.69 -77.99 23.27
N GLN A 369 -30.97 -78.05 23.65
CA GLN A 369 -31.35 -78.01 25.07
C GLN A 369 -31.19 -79.39 25.70
N PHE A 370 -30.28 -79.49 26.67
CA PHE A 370 -30.07 -80.71 27.44
C PHE A 370 -31.37 -81.15 28.14
N GLY A 371 -31.92 -82.30 27.74
CA GLY A 371 -33.19 -82.86 28.24
C GLY A 371 -34.39 -82.76 27.29
N ARG A 372 -34.27 -82.10 26.14
CA ARG A 372 -35.28 -82.11 25.05
C ARG A 372 -34.59 -82.18 23.67
N PRO A 373 -34.16 -83.37 23.20
CA PRO A 373 -33.46 -83.51 21.92
C PRO A 373 -34.33 -83.14 20.70
N GLU A 374 -35.66 -83.15 20.87
CA GLU A 374 -36.65 -82.75 19.87
C GLU A 374 -36.61 -81.24 19.56
N HIS A 375 -35.97 -80.41 20.41
CA HIS A 375 -35.94 -78.95 20.28
C HIS A 375 -34.54 -78.46 19.94
N ARG A 376 -34.38 -77.90 18.75
CA ARG A 376 -33.12 -77.33 18.26
C ARG A 376 -33.25 -75.85 18.03
N ARG A 377 -32.20 -75.10 18.32
CA ARG A 377 -32.15 -73.66 18.12
C ARG A 377 -30.95 -73.28 17.27
N LEU A 378 -31.20 -72.73 16.10
CA LEU A 378 -30.19 -72.22 15.19
C LEU A 378 -30.07 -70.71 15.37
N VAL A 379 -28.85 -70.24 15.67
CA VAL A 379 -28.57 -68.81 15.83
C VAL A 379 -27.58 -68.36 14.75
N TYR A 380 -28.02 -67.44 13.90
CA TYR A 380 -27.18 -66.79 12.89
C TYR A 380 -26.79 -65.40 13.38
N ARG A 381 -25.48 -65.13 13.44
CA ARG A 381 -24.93 -63.83 13.84
C ARG A 381 -24.12 -63.22 12.72
N GLY A 382 -24.47 -61.99 12.36
CA GLY A 382 -23.77 -61.22 11.35
C GLY A 382 -23.59 -59.76 11.78
N ARG A 383 -22.47 -59.16 11.36
CA ARG A 383 -22.14 -57.76 11.63
C ARG A 383 -21.87 -57.04 10.32
N ARG A 384 -22.61 -55.96 10.08
CA ARG A 384 -22.46 -55.08 8.91
C ARG A 384 -21.92 -53.72 9.35
N VAL A 385 -20.80 -53.30 8.78
CA VAL A 385 -20.22 -51.97 9.04
C VAL A 385 -20.29 -51.13 7.76
N ALA A 386 -21.13 -50.09 7.76
CA ALA A 386 -21.38 -49.25 6.59
C ALA A 386 -21.00 -47.77 6.85
N PRO A 387 -20.27 -47.10 5.93
CA PRO A 387 -19.94 -45.69 6.06
C PRO A 387 -21.07 -44.78 5.58
N GLN A 388 -21.38 -43.73 6.33
CA GLN A 388 -22.34 -42.70 5.90
C GLN A 388 -21.61 -41.45 5.40
N ARG A 389 -21.79 -41.16 4.10
CA ARG A 389 -21.07 -40.11 3.36
C ARG A 389 -21.79 -38.76 3.45
N ARG A 390 -21.03 -37.68 3.58
CA ARG A 390 -21.58 -36.30 3.60
C ARG A 390 -21.31 -35.52 2.33
N ARG A 391 -20.07 -35.48 1.81
CA ARG A 391 -19.73 -34.79 0.55
C ARG A 391 -18.53 -35.43 -0.16
N ARG A 392 -18.55 -35.43 -1.49
CA ARG A 392 -17.47 -35.86 -2.39
C ARG A 392 -17.00 -34.66 -3.22
N PHE A 393 -15.68 -34.42 -3.25
CA PHE A 393 -15.07 -33.39 -4.09
C PHE A 393 -13.81 -33.98 -4.75
N GLY A 394 -13.90 -34.29 -6.04
CA GLY A 394 -12.80 -34.91 -6.79
C GLY A 394 -12.30 -36.20 -6.16
N TRP A 395 -10.99 -36.27 -5.87
CA TRP A 395 -10.30 -37.41 -5.26
C TRP A 395 -10.49 -37.53 -3.74
N VAL A 396 -11.33 -36.69 -3.14
CA VAL A 396 -11.52 -36.60 -1.69
C VAL A 396 -12.96 -36.92 -1.31
N ALA A 397 -13.13 -37.94 -0.47
CA ALA A 397 -14.42 -38.28 0.14
C ALA A 397 -14.35 -38.07 1.66
N THR A 398 -15.35 -37.36 2.20
CA THR A 398 -15.50 -37.17 3.65
C THR A 398 -16.55 -38.15 4.20
N VAL A 399 -16.15 -38.97 5.17
CA VAL A 399 -17.04 -39.87 5.93
C VAL A 399 -17.42 -39.17 7.24
N ASP A 400 -18.72 -39.02 7.49
CA ASP A 400 -19.21 -38.32 8.69
C ASP A 400 -19.25 -39.27 9.89
N ARG A 401 -19.66 -40.52 9.65
CA ARG A 401 -19.87 -41.54 10.68
C ARG A 401 -19.87 -42.96 10.11
N TRP A 402 -19.60 -43.94 10.99
CA TRP A 402 -19.74 -45.37 10.71
C TRP A 402 -20.95 -45.91 11.47
N GLU A 403 -21.86 -46.58 10.77
CA GLU A 403 -22.97 -47.30 11.39
C GLU A 403 -22.66 -48.79 11.42
N VAL A 404 -22.94 -49.43 12.56
CA VAL A 404 -22.80 -50.88 12.72
C VAL A 404 -24.15 -51.49 13.03
N GLU A 405 -24.54 -52.44 12.19
CA GLU A 405 -25.72 -53.26 12.38
C GLU A 405 -25.28 -54.65 12.85
N HIS A 406 -25.78 -55.06 14.00
CA HIS A 406 -25.70 -56.44 14.47
C HIS A 406 -27.01 -57.13 14.10
N HIS A 407 -26.91 -58.19 13.32
CA HIS A 407 -28.00 -59.04 12.88
C HIS A 407 -27.91 -60.34 13.66
N GLU A 408 -28.93 -60.64 14.45
CA GLU A 408 -29.08 -61.91 15.15
C GLU A 408 -30.42 -62.51 14.76
N VAL A 409 -30.39 -63.68 14.14
CA VAL A 409 -31.59 -64.44 13.76
C VAL A 409 -31.59 -65.74 14.55
N GLU A 410 -32.67 -65.98 15.27
CA GLU A 410 -32.89 -67.16 16.08
C GLU A 410 -34.05 -67.95 15.47
N ILE A 411 -33.79 -69.18 15.04
CA ILE A 411 -34.77 -70.09 14.44
C ILE A 411 -34.91 -71.26 15.41
N THR A 412 -36.13 -71.46 15.93
CA THR A 412 -36.44 -72.60 16.81
C THR A 412 -37.12 -73.68 15.99
N LEU A 413 -36.56 -74.88 16.03
CA LEU A 413 -37.11 -76.08 15.41
C LEU A 413 -37.61 -77.06 16.48
N GLU A 414 -38.71 -77.72 16.17
CA GLU A 414 -39.26 -78.81 16.96
C GLU A 414 -39.59 -79.97 16.02
N HIS A 415 -39.10 -81.18 16.30
CA HIS A 415 -39.16 -82.33 15.39
C HIS A 415 -38.66 -82.00 13.96
N ASP A 416 -37.53 -81.29 13.86
CA ASP A 416 -36.91 -80.83 12.60
C ASP A 416 -37.75 -79.90 11.70
N VAL A 417 -38.83 -79.31 12.24
CA VAL A 417 -39.66 -78.32 11.54
C VAL A 417 -39.59 -76.97 12.26
N VAL A 418 -39.50 -75.88 11.49
CA VAL A 418 -39.47 -74.52 12.03
C VAL A 418 -40.75 -74.21 12.79
N ARG A 419 -40.64 -73.81 14.06
CA ARG A 419 -41.77 -73.42 14.89
C ARG A 419 -41.85 -71.91 15.09
N ASP A 420 -40.71 -71.26 15.28
CA ASP A 420 -40.62 -69.82 15.52
C ASP A 420 -39.35 -69.24 14.88
N VAL A 421 -39.46 -68.01 14.38
CA VAL A 421 -38.35 -67.26 13.76
C VAL A 421 -38.33 -65.86 14.36
N GLN A 422 -37.27 -65.54 15.08
CA GLN A 422 -37.05 -64.22 15.66
C GLN A 422 -35.84 -63.55 15.02
N ALA A 423 -36.05 -62.43 14.34
CA ALA A 423 -34.98 -61.61 13.81
C ALA A 423 -34.81 -60.33 14.65
N ARG A 424 -33.62 -60.13 15.20
CA ARG A 424 -33.25 -58.93 15.97
C ARG A 424 -32.14 -58.18 15.25
N VAL A 425 -32.44 -56.93 14.90
CA VAL A 425 -31.46 -56.01 14.30
C VAL A 425 -31.16 -54.91 15.31
N ARG A 426 -29.93 -54.87 15.80
CA ARG A 426 -29.46 -53.80 16.71
C ARG A 426 -28.53 -52.86 15.95
N ARG A 427 -28.91 -51.58 15.86
CA ARG A 427 -28.11 -50.53 15.23
C ARG A 427 -27.37 -49.73 16.29
N ALA A 428 -26.05 -49.64 16.16
CA ALA A 428 -25.19 -48.86 17.05
C ALA A 428 -24.31 -47.90 16.24
N ARG A 429 -24.03 -46.73 16.83
CA ARG A 429 -23.16 -45.71 16.23
C ARG A 429 -21.73 -45.98 16.68
N LEU A 430 -20.79 -46.01 15.75
CA LEU A 430 -19.36 -46.16 16.06
C LEU A 430 -18.60 -44.89 15.67
N THR A 431 -17.90 -44.32 16.65
CA THR A 431 -17.07 -43.12 16.49
C THR A 431 -15.75 -43.43 15.79
N GLN A 432 -15.34 -44.70 15.72
CA GLN A 432 -14.07 -45.14 15.13
C GLN A 432 -14.17 -46.59 14.60
N PRO A 433 -13.65 -46.90 13.40
CA PRO A 433 -13.57 -48.28 12.92
C PRO A 433 -12.28 -48.93 13.44
N GLY A 434 -12.30 -49.45 14.67
CA GLY A 434 -11.11 -50.13 15.23
C GLY A 434 -11.16 -50.32 16.74
N ALA A 435 -12.06 -51.16 17.21
CA ALA A 435 -11.92 -51.83 18.50
C ALA A 435 -12.65 -53.19 18.37
N GLY A 436 -11.87 -54.25 18.39
CA GLY A 436 -12.23 -55.61 18.00
C GLY A 436 -11.00 -56.23 17.35
#